data_AF-A0A062WTB9-F1
#
_entry.id   AF-A0A062WTB9-F1
#
_cell.length_a   1.000
_cell.length_b   1.000
_cell.length_c   1.000
_cell.angle_alpha   90.00
_cell.angle_beta   90.00
_cell.angle_gamma   90.00
#
_symmetry.space_group_name_H-M   'P 1'
#
loop_
_entity.id
_entity.type
_entity.pdbx_description
1 polymer ?
#
loop_
_entity_poly.entity_id
_entity_poly.type
_entity_poly.pdbx_seq_one_letter_code
_entity_poly.pdbx_strand_id
1 'polypeptide(L)'
;MNILIGNRWLAGFLDETPLPGHCRIRPDIWVTLFPVDGQFFVRAGSSRALAAYTREFGIRAVARKTASRLRERDRNQRYFGMGLGTLIEAVPPVSGAASPTGTTVAFVAPCHPACMERVVLHQDLVRPVGPGGPTGAPADPLGFVSPDPPPPRSAVVYRARPATAFPAVDDTLIGWSPMSGAPVDPGAVDRLVAWLATEWTGARPGDRPLAGVSPITESTRRYGPPSASGRPTAVLFGLGHYAKTQIVPHVRDHLDLVGVHEIDPVQLGTRRPDRCSWDTAALLRDGERADVVLIAGYHHTHAPLARDALRLGSVAVVEKPVVTTEEDLGRLVKLLHAGGRLFACFQRRHSPMNAWLRSDLRLADGNEPLIYSAVVYEEPLPRRHWYRWPSSRTRLVSNGCHWIDHFLWLNDFAPVRRSTVARSRTDTFTVYVELENDAVLSLVLTSAGGSRHGLREQSQLRANGVTATIVDGSQYTAEAGSHILRRRRVNRLDSYPAMYRDICAGIVAGAPGEDARQIAAVAALTLRLDAAAGRDGPEP
;
A
#
# COMPACT_ATOMS: atom_id res chain seq x y z
N MET A 1 -7.45 -20.84 -7.10
CA MET A 1 -7.66 -20.47 -8.52
C MET A 1 -6.41 -20.56 -9.40
N ASN A 2 -6.65 -20.61 -10.71
CA ASN A 2 -5.69 -20.47 -11.80
C ASN A 2 -5.60 -19.01 -12.28
N ILE A 3 -4.41 -18.55 -12.63
CA ILE A 3 -4.15 -17.18 -13.13
C ILE A 3 -3.21 -17.23 -14.33
N LEU A 4 -3.45 -16.38 -15.34
CA LEU A 4 -2.59 -16.24 -16.51
C LEU A 4 -1.44 -15.28 -16.19
N ILE A 5 -0.23 -15.83 -15.99
CA ILE A 5 1.00 -15.07 -15.73
C ILE A 5 1.95 -15.23 -16.90
N GLY A 6 2.29 -14.11 -17.55
CA GLY A 6 2.94 -14.14 -18.86
C GLY A 6 2.04 -14.87 -19.86
N ASN A 7 2.51 -15.98 -20.43
CA ASN A 7 1.73 -16.81 -21.34
C ASN A 7 1.23 -18.13 -20.72
N ARG A 8 1.38 -18.30 -19.40
CA ARG A 8 1.15 -19.58 -18.70
C ARG A 8 -0.05 -19.51 -17.78
N TRP A 9 -0.97 -20.46 -17.90
CA TRP A 9 -2.10 -20.66 -17.01
C TRP A 9 -1.66 -21.48 -15.81
N LEU A 10 -1.43 -20.81 -14.68
CA LEU A 10 -0.77 -21.39 -13.51
C LEU A 10 -1.76 -21.61 -12.37
N ALA A 11 -1.73 -22.81 -11.78
CA ALA A 11 -2.58 -23.19 -10.65
C ALA A 11 -1.95 -22.89 -9.28
N GLY A 12 -2.79 -22.89 -8.23
CA GLY A 12 -2.36 -22.83 -6.83
C GLY A 12 -2.35 -21.43 -6.20
N PHE A 13 -2.91 -20.43 -6.88
CA PHE A 13 -3.16 -19.13 -6.28
C PHE A 13 -4.38 -19.19 -5.37
N LEU A 14 -4.38 -18.38 -4.31
CA LEU A 14 -5.59 -18.15 -3.53
C LEU A 14 -6.56 -17.30 -4.35
N ASP A 15 -7.84 -17.44 -4.03
CA ASP A 15 -8.91 -16.61 -4.52
C ASP A 15 -8.94 -15.29 -3.75
N GLU A 16 -9.26 -14.17 -4.41
CA GLU A 16 -9.45 -12.89 -3.72
C GLU A 16 -10.61 -12.99 -2.72
N THR A 17 -10.48 -12.34 -1.55
CA THR A 17 -11.56 -12.26 -0.55
C THR A 17 -12.47 -11.07 -0.86
N PRO A 18 -13.78 -11.27 -1.08
CA PRO A 18 -14.72 -10.18 -1.32
C PRO A 18 -14.87 -9.26 -0.10
N LEU A 19 -15.08 -7.97 -0.36
CA LEU A 19 -15.45 -6.97 0.63
C LEU A 19 -16.92 -6.58 0.42
N PRO A 20 -17.56 -5.88 1.37
CA PRO A 20 -18.89 -5.32 1.14
C PRO A 20 -18.96 -4.52 -0.18
N GLY A 21 -19.97 -4.82 -1.01
CA GLY A 21 -20.13 -4.23 -2.34
C GLY A 21 -19.28 -4.90 -3.44
N HIS A 22 -18.56 -5.97 -3.14
CA HIS A 22 -17.84 -6.76 -4.15
C HIS A 22 -18.66 -7.94 -4.67
N CYS A 23 -18.39 -8.27 -5.93
CA CYS A 23 -18.93 -9.39 -6.67
C CYS A 23 -17.79 -10.33 -7.07
N ARG A 24 -17.92 -11.62 -6.72
CA ARG A 24 -17.06 -12.66 -7.27
C ARG A 24 -17.70 -13.19 -8.55
N ILE A 25 -16.94 -13.11 -9.63
CA ILE A 25 -17.37 -13.49 -10.97
C ILE A 25 -16.52 -14.65 -11.45
N ARG A 26 -17.16 -15.66 -12.02
CA ARG A 26 -16.49 -16.67 -12.85
C ARG A 26 -16.56 -16.19 -14.30
N PRO A 27 -15.45 -15.73 -14.91
CA PRO A 27 -15.46 -15.30 -16.30
C PRO A 27 -15.78 -16.47 -17.22
N ASP A 28 -16.67 -16.25 -18.17
CA ASP A 28 -16.89 -17.13 -19.32
C ASP A 28 -16.01 -16.65 -20.49
N ILE A 29 -15.82 -15.33 -20.60
CA ILE A 29 -15.01 -14.64 -21.60
C ILE A 29 -14.15 -13.59 -20.90
N TRP A 30 -12.89 -13.46 -21.32
CA TRP A 30 -12.00 -12.39 -20.87
C TRP A 30 -11.23 -11.80 -22.04
N VAL A 31 -11.40 -10.50 -22.28
CA VAL A 31 -10.70 -9.73 -23.29
C VAL A 31 -9.72 -8.78 -22.60
N THR A 32 -8.43 -8.92 -22.91
CA THR A 32 -7.40 -7.93 -22.51
C THR A 32 -7.35 -6.80 -23.52
N LEU A 33 -7.42 -5.55 -23.05
CA LEU A 33 -7.35 -4.36 -23.89
C LEU A 33 -5.90 -3.88 -24.01
N PHE A 34 -5.27 -3.49 -22.90
CA PHE A 34 -3.90 -2.98 -22.87
C PHE A 34 -3.21 -3.15 -21.50
N PRO A 35 -1.87 -3.15 -21.44
CA PRO A 35 -1.14 -3.17 -20.18
C PRO A 35 -1.33 -1.88 -19.36
N VAL A 36 -1.37 -1.99 -18.04
CA VAL A 36 -1.48 -0.85 -17.12
C VAL A 36 -0.10 -0.47 -16.61
N ASP A 37 0.45 0.61 -17.16
CA ASP A 37 1.76 1.15 -16.78
C ASP A 37 1.68 2.19 -15.64
N GLY A 38 2.84 2.52 -15.09
CA GLY A 38 2.98 3.62 -14.14
C GLY A 38 2.48 3.34 -12.73
N GLN A 39 2.34 2.06 -12.34
CA GLN A 39 1.90 1.66 -10.99
C GLN A 39 3.04 1.53 -9.99
N PHE A 40 4.21 1.10 -10.46
CA PHE A 40 5.38 0.81 -9.63
C PHE A 40 6.58 1.65 -10.06
N PHE A 41 7.51 1.89 -9.14
CA PHE A 41 8.79 2.50 -9.47
C PHE A 41 9.59 1.58 -10.38
N VAL A 42 9.83 2.02 -11.61
CA VAL A 42 10.72 1.34 -12.55
C VAL A 42 12.07 2.04 -12.51
N ARG A 43 13.04 1.42 -11.82
CA ARG A 43 14.43 1.91 -11.89
C ARG A 43 14.99 1.55 -13.26
N ALA A 44 15.26 2.57 -14.09
CA ALA A 44 15.95 2.39 -15.35
C ALA A 44 17.31 1.72 -15.08
N GLY A 45 17.43 0.44 -15.44
CA GLY A 45 18.68 -0.29 -15.33
C GLY A 45 19.64 0.22 -16.40
N SER A 46 20.57 1.12 -16.05
CA SER A 46 21.67 1.42 -16.97
C SER A 46 22.64 0.24 -16.99
N SER A 47 23.21 -0.04 -18.17
CA SER A 47 24.29 -1.03 -18.33
C SER A 47 25.45 -0.76 -17.38
N ARG A 48 25.72 0.51 -17.09
CA ARG A 48 26.73 0.96 -16.12
C ARG A 48 26.36 0.63 -14.67
N ALA A 49 25.09 0.77 -14.28
CA ALA A 49 24.60 0.36 -12.96
C ALA A 49 24.63 -1.16 -12.78
N LEU A 50 24.30 -1.92 -13.83
CA LEU A 50 24.40 -3.39 -13.81
C LEU A 50 25.86 -3.86 -13.76
N ALA A 51 26.77 -3.18 -14.45
CA ALA A 51 28.21 -3.47 -14.42
C ALA A 51 28.82 -3.16 -13.04
N ALA A 52 28.48 -2.01 -12.44
CA ALA A 52 28.91 -1.67 -11.09
C ALA A 52 28.39 -2.69 -10.06
N TYR A 53 27.11 -3.05 -10.14
CA TYR A 53 26.49 -4.05 -9.27
C TYR A 53 27.09 -5.47 -9.46
N THR A 54 27.47 -5.83 -10.69
CA THR A 54 28.15 -7.10 -10.99
C THR A 54 29.56 -7.15 -10.41
N ARG A 55 30.30 -6.03 -10.40
CA ARG A 55 31.62 -5.96 -9.77
C ARG A 55 31.54 -6.09 -8.24
N GLU A 56 30.49 -5.53 -7.65
CA GLU A 56 30.32 -5.51 -6.19
C GLU A 56 29.80 -6.85 -5.62
N PHE A 57 28.89 -7.52 -6.33
CA PHE A 57 28.20 -8.72 -5.81
C PHE A 57 28.45 -10.02 -6.60
N GLY A 58 29.19 -9.95 -7.72
CA GLY A 58 29.53 -11.10 -8.55
C GLY A 58 28.43 -11.57 -9.51
N ILE A 59 28.83 -12.18 -10.62
CA ILE A 59 27.97 -12.56 -11.76
C ILE A 59 26.79 -13.46 -11.34
N ARG A 60 27.02 -14.44 -10.46
CA ARG A 60 25.97 -15.38 -10.03
C ARG A 60 24.87 -14.70 -9.21
N ALA A 61 25.22 -13.75 -8.33
CA ALA A 61 24.24 -12.99 -7.55
C ALA A 61 23.43 -12.05 -8.45
N VAL A 62 24.09 -11.42 -9.42
CA VAL A 62 23.40 -10.58 -10.42
C VAL A 62 22.48 -11.41 -11.30
N ALA A 63 22.91 -12.55 -11.82
CA ALA A 63 22.06 -13.44 -12.61
C ALA A 63 20.82 -13.90 -11.82
N ARG A 64 20.99 -14.29 -10.55
CA ARG A 64 19.87 -14.66 -9.67
C ARG A 64 18.92 -13.49 -9.42
N LYS A 65 19.44 -12.29 -9.19
CA LYS A 65 18.65 -11.06 -8.97
C LYS A 65 17.92 -10.62 -10.25
N THR A 66 18.56 -10.72 -11.41
CA THR A 66 17.96 -10.43 -12.71
C THR A 66 16.86 -11.44 -13.04
N ALA A 67 17.09 -12.74 -12.82
CA ALA A 67 16.05 -13.75 -12.99
C ALA A 67 14.89 -13.57 -12.00
N SER A 68 15.17 -13.13 -10.76
CA SER A 68 14.13 -12.74 -9.79
C SER A 68 13.31 -11.57 -10.31
N ARG A 69 13.96 -10.51 -10.80
CA ARG A 69 13.32 -9.32 -11.37
C ARG A 69 12.48 -9.63 -12.60
N LEU A 70 12.93 -10.54 -13.47
CA LEU A 70 12.15 -10.98 -14.62
C LEU A 70 10.89 -11.75 -14.21
N ARG A 71 11.01 -12.65 -13.22
CA ARG A 71 9.84 -13.35 -12.64
C ARG A 71 8.89 -12.40 -11.92
N GLU A 72 9.42 -11.42 -11.22
CA GLU A 72 8.64 -10.34 -10.59
C GLU A 72 7.98 -9.45 -11.62
N ARG A 73 8.62 -9.19 -12.77
CA ARG A 73 8.03 -8.38 -13.85
C ARG A 73 6.76 -9.01 -14.39
N ASP A 74 6.81 -10.27 -14.81
CA ASP A 74 5.64 -10.96 -15.35
C ASP A 74 4.52 -11.09 -14.31
N ARG A 75 4.91 -11.23 -13.04
CA ARG A 75 3.99 -11.29 -11.90
C ARG A 75 3.38 -9.92 -11.56
N ASN A 76 4.10 -8.84 -11.75
CA ASN A 76 3.65 -7.47 -11.45
C ASN A 76 2.95 -6.81 -12.66
N GLN A 77 3.02 -7.43 -13.84
CA GLN A 77 2.31 -6.95 -15.01
C GLN A 77 0.79 -7.02 -14.74
N ARG A 78 0.11 -5.90 -14.96
CA ARG A 78 -1.36 -5.80 -14.90
C ARG A 78 -1.88 -5.27 -16.21
N TYR A 79 -3.15 -5.52 -16.45
CA TYR A 79 -3.86 -5.20 -17.67
C TYR A 79 -5.21 -4.59 -17.32
N PHE A 80 -5.65 -3.73 -18.23
CA PHE A 80 -7.04 -3.33 -18.32
C PHE A 80 -7.74 -4.40 -19.16
N GLY A 81 -8.73 -5.05 -18.58
CA GLY A 81 -9.50 -6.10 -19.23
C GLY A 81 -10.99 -5.94 -18.96
N MET A 82 -11.77 -6.78 -19.61
CA MET A 82 -13.21 -6.86 -19.42
C MET A 82 -13.75 -8.19 -19.95
N GLY A 83 -14.99 -8.51 -19.63
CA GLY A 83 -15.53 -9.80 -20.03
C GLY A 83 -16.98 -10.00 -19.66
N LEU A 84 -17.46 -11.20 -20.01
CA LEU A 84 -18.75 -11.73 -19.57
C LEU A 84 -18.47 -12.86 -18.60
N GLY A 85 -19.33 -13.02 -17.60
CA GLY A 85 -19.20 -14.09 -16.64
C GLY A 85 -20.48 -14.37 -15.88
N THR A 86 -20.42 -15.41 -15.06
CA THR A 86 -21.46 -15.76 -14.11
C THR A 86 -21.12 -15.19 -12.74
N LEU A 87 -22.06 -14.45 -12.13
CA LEU A 87 -21.95 -14.01 -10.74
C LEU A 87 -22.10 -15.21 -9.81
N ILE A 88 -21.05 -15.53 -9.03
CA ILE A 88 -21.05 -16.70 -8.13
C ILE A 88 -21.25 -16.32 -6.66
N GLU A 89 -20.86 -15.10 -6.28
CA GLU A 89 -21.03 -14.55 -4.94
C GLU A 89 -21.16 -13.03 -5.05
N ALA A 90 -22.04 -12.43 -4.26
CA ALA A 90 -22.14 -10.98 -4.14
C ALA A 90 -22.31 -10.64 -2.66
N VAL A 91 -21.35 -9.88 -2.13
CA VAL A 91 -21.43 -9.40 -0.74
C VAL A 91 -22.20 -8.08 -0.76
N PRO A 92 -23.33 -7.99 -0.04
CA PRO A 92 -24.12 -6.75 0.00
C PRO A 92 -23.25 -5.54 0.37
N PRO A 93 -23.44 -4.38 -0.27
CA PRO A 93 -22.86 -3.13 0.21
C PRO A 93 -23.45 -2.76 1.58
N VAL A 94 -22.79 -1.83 2.27
CA VAL A 94 -23.26 -1.30 3.57
C VAL A 94 -24.69 -0.74 3.46
N SER A 95 -25.06 -0.24 2.28
CA SER A 95 -26.42 0.17 1.92
C SER A 95 -26.81 -0.34 0.54
N GLY A 96 -27.87 -1.15 0.47
CA GLY A 96 -28.41 -1.69 -0.79
C GLY A 96 -28.55 -3.22 -0.78
N ALA A 97 -29.07 -3.78 -1.87
CA ALA A 97 -29.22 -5.22 -2.06
C ALA A 97 -28.12 -5.79 -2.97
N ALA A 98 -27.71 -7.03 -2.72
CA ALA A 98 -26.79 -7.75 -3.60
C ALA A 98 -27.51 -8.24 -4.86
N SER A 99 -26.78 -8.30 -5.99
CA SER A 99 -27.28 -8.95 -7.20
C SER A 99 -27.42 -10.47 -6.98
N PRO A 100 -28.46 -11.12 -7.56
CA PRO A 100 -28.69 -12.54 -7.36
C PRO A 100 -27.59 -13.39 -8.00
N THR A 101 -27.10 -14.40 -7.27
CA THR A 101 -26.11 -15.35 -7.81
C THR A 101 -26.70 -16.13 -9.00
N GLY A 102 -25.82 -16.57 -9.90
CA GLY A 102 -26.20 -17.18 -11.17
C GLY A 102 -26.50 -16.18 -12.29
N THR A 103 -26.61 -14.89 -11.99
CA THR A 103 -26.82 -13.83 -13.00
C THR A 103 -25.62 -13.73 -13.94
N THR A 104 -25.89 -13.65 -15.25
CA THR A 104 -24.88 -13.30 -16.25
C THR A 104 -24.57 -11.82 -16.17
N VAL A 105 -23.30 -11.48 -16.09
CA VAL A 105 -22.82 -10.10 -15.93
C VAL A 105 -21.74 -9.77 -16.94
N ALA A 106 -21.72 -8.52 -17.37
CA ALA A 106 -20.56 -7.90 -18.00
C ALA A 106 -19.75 -7.19 -16.93
N PHE A 107 -18.41 -7.22 -17.04
CA PHE A 107 -17.54 -6.62 -16.06
C PHE A 107 -16.34 -5.92 -16.69
N VAL A 108 -15.84 -4.89 -16.01
CA VAL A 108 -14.58 -4.20 -16.31
C VAL A 108 -13.56 -4.52 -15.22
N ALA A 109 -12.37 -4.96 -15.62
CA ALA A 109 -11.26 -5.35 -14.75
C ALA A 109 -10.10 -4.36 -14.93
N PRO A 110 -10.02 -3.27 -14.12
CA PRO A 110 -9.18 -2.13 -14.48
C PRO A 110 -7.69 -2.32 -14.22
N CYS A 111 -7.32 -3.28 -13.36
CA CYS A 111 -5.94 -3.54 -12.96
C CYS A 111 -5.67 -4.99 -12.53
N HIS A 112 -5.83 -5.95 -13.44
CA HIS A 112 -5.74 -7.38 -13.10
C HIS A 112 -4.66 -8.10 -13.91
N PRO A 113 -4.26 -9.33 -13.53
CA PRO A 113 -3.57 -10.25 -14.43
C PRO A 113 -4.28 -10.36 -15.80
N ALA A 114 -3.57 -10.89 -16.80
CA ALA A 114 -4.08 -10.98 -18.15
C ALA A 114 -5.39 -11.78 -18.26
N CYS A 115 -5.59 -12.75 -17.37
CA CYS A 115 -6.84 -13.49 -17.18
C CYS A 115 -6.81 -14.18 -15.82
N MET A 116 -7.96 -14.40 -15.20
CA MET A 116 -8.12 -15.09 -13.92
C MET A 116 -9.28 -16.07 -14.00
N GLU A 117 -9.18 -17.22 -13.32
CA GLU A 117 -10.26 -18.22 -13.30
C GLU A 117 -11.52 -17.68 -12.59
N ARG A 118 -11.31 -16.84 -11.58
CA ARG A 118 -12.34 -16.07 -10.88
C ARG A 118 -11.74 -14.71 -10.57
N VAL A 119 -12.58 -13.67 -10.58
CA VAL A 119 -12.18 -12.30 -10.26
C VAL A 119 -13.16 -11.71 -9.26
N VAL A 120 -12.67 -10.90 -8.33
CA VAL A 120 -13.50 -10.13 -7.41
C VAL A 120 -13.45 -8.66 -7.82
N LEU A 121 -14.60 -8.08 -8.14
CA LEU A 121 -14.73 -6.70 -8.60
C LEU A 121 -15.76 -5.94 -7.76
N HIS A 122 -15.54 -4.64 -7.58
CA HIS A 122 -16.57 -3.77 -7.00
C HIS A 122 -17.79 -3.72 -7.93
N GLN A 123 -19.00 -3.70 -7.36
CA GLN A 123 -20.27 -3.72 -8.10
C GLN A 123 -20.38 -2.60 -9.15
N ASP A 124 -19.75 -1.45 -8.94
CA ASP A 124 -19.77 -0.33 -9.88
C ASP A 124 -19.09 -0.65 -11.23
N LEU A 125 -18.25 -1.68 -11.26
CA LEU A 125 -17.58 -2.18 -12.47
C LEU A 125 -18.34 -3.31 -13.16
N VAL A 126 -19.52 -3.66 -12.65
CA VAL A 126 -20.31 -4.83 -13.07
C VAL A 126 -21.68 -4.37 -13.53
N ARG A 127 -22.18 -4.96 -14.62
CA ARG A 127 -23.54 -4.73 -15.11
C ARG A 127 -24.24 -6.06 -15.34
N PRO A 128 -25.48 -6.23 -14.85
CA PRO A 128 -26.28 -7.39 -15.22
C PRO A 128 -26.55 -7.35 -16.72
N VAL A 129 -26.40 -8.49 -17.37
CA VAL A 129 -26.82 -8.68 -18.75
C VAL A 129 -28.17 -9.37 -18.67
N GLY A 130 -29.25 -8.61 -18.87
CA GLY A 130 -30.59 -9.19 -18.86
C GLY A 130 -30.81 -10.12 -20.06
N PRO A 131 -31.89 -10.91 -20.05
CA PRO A 131 -32.50 -11.40 -21.29
C PRO A 131 -33.00 -10.23 -22.18
N GLY A 132 -33.07 -8.99 -21.65
CA GLY A 132 -33.32 -7.76 -22.39
C GLY A 132 -33.25 -6.48 -21.53
N GLY A 133 -32.16 -5.71 -21.63
CA GLY A 133 -32.08 -4.32 -21.14
C GLY A 133 -30.71 -3.67 -21.42
N PRO A 134 -30.55 -2.33 -21.33
CA PRO A 134 -31.46 -1.24 -21.62
C PRO A 134 -31.21 -0.71 -23.05
N THR A 135 -31.84 -1.31 -24.04
CA THR A 135 -32.20 -0.65 -25.30
C THR A 135 -33.58 -1.18 -25.65
N GLY A 136 -34.56 -0.30 -25.87
CA GLY A 136 -35.92 -0.68 -26.20
C GLY A 136 -36.00 -1.37 -27.56
N ALA A 137 -35.74 -2.67 -27.61
CA ALA A 137 -35.89 -3.54 -28.77
C ALA A 137 -36.54 -4.88 -28.31
N PRO A 138 -37.31 -5.54 -29.20
CA PRO A 138 -38.17 -6.66 -28.83
C PRO A 138 -37.38 -7.90 -28.42
N ALA A 139 -38.08 -8.84 -27.78
CA ALA A 139 -37.56 -10.12 -27.32
C ALA A 139 -36.55 -10.74 -28.31
N ASP A 140 -35.35 -11.03 -27.79
CA ASP A 140 -34.18 -11.57 -28.48
C ASP A 140 -33.50 -10.67 -29.55
N PRO A 141 -32.62 -9.71 -29.15
CA PRO A 141 -31.86 -8.92 -30.11
C PRO A 141 -30.32 -8.95 -29.90
N LEU A 142 -29.74 -9.94 -29.20
CA LEU A 142 -28.27 -10.01 -29.03
C LEU A 142 -27.56 -11.11 -29.82
N GLY A 143 -28.28 -12.03 -30.48
CA GLY A 143 -27.65 -12.99 -31.40
C GLY A 143 -26.39 -13.64 -30.84
N PHE A 144 -26.37 -13.92 -29.52
CA PHE A 144 -25.25 -14.61 -28.88
C PHE A 144 -25.26 -16.04 -29.39
N VAL A 145 -24.61 -16.25 -30.54
CA VAL A 145 -24.24 -17.57 -31.00
C VAL A 145 -23.21 -18.07 -29.99
N SER A 146 -23.67 -18.96 -29.11
CA SER A 146 -22.78 -19.73 -28.25
C SER A 146 -21.71 -20.37 -29.15
N PRO A 147 -20.42 -20.38 -28.78
CA PRO A 147 -19.39 -21.02 -29.59
C PRO A 147 -19.84 -22.44 -29.93
N ASP A 148 -19.61 -22.91 -31.15
CA ASP A 148 -19.88 -24.30 -31.52
C ASP A 148 -18.55 -25.01 -31.82
N PRO A 149 -18.14 -26.00 -31.00
CA PRO A 149 -18.76 -26.41 -29.74
C PRO A 149 -18.50 -25.38 -28.62
N PRO A 150 -19.41 -25.27 -27.63
CA PRO A 150 -19.21 -24.35 -26.52
C PRO A 150 -17.98 -24.82 -25.73
N PRO A 151 -17.15 -23.89 -25.24
CA PRO A 151 -16.11 -24.28 -24.30
C PRO A 151 -16.78 -25.06 -23.16
N PRO A 152 -16.13 -26.09 -22.60
CA PRO A 152 -16.66 -26.74 -21.42
C PRO A 152 -17.01 -25.65 -20.40
N ARG A 153 -18.17 -25.74 -19.72
CA ARG A 153 -18.72 -24.71 -18.80
C ARG A 153 -17.76 -24.23 -17.69
N SER A 154 -16.58 -24.81 -17.62
CA SER A 154 -15.48 -24.51 -16.72
C SER A 154 -14.28 -23.82 -17.39
N ALA A 155 -14.29 -23.52 -18.68
CA ALA A 155 -13.17 -22.86 -19.36
C ALA A 155 -13.48 -21.39 -19.66
N VAL A 156 -12.54 -20.51 -19.33
CA VAL A 156 -12.57 -19.10 -19.74
C VAL A 156 -12.07 -19.00 -21.18
N VAL A 157 -12.81 -18.33 -22.06
CA VAL A 157 -12.29 -17.96 -23.37
C VAL A 157 -11.48 -16.68 -23.27
N TYR A 158 -10.16 -16.81 -23.35
CA TYR A 158 -9.23 -15.70 -23.24
C TYR A 158 -8.84 -15.13 -24.60
N ARG A 159 -9.11 -13.83 -24.79
CA ARG A 159 -8.69 -13.04 -25.94
C ARG A 159 -7.60 -12.04 -25.52
N ALA A 160 -6.40 -12.20 -26.06
CA ALA A 160 -5.24 -11.42 -25.65
C ALA A 160 -5.24 -9.96 -26.12
N ARG A 161 -6.00 -9.64 -27.18
CA ARG A 161 -6.16 -8.30 -27.74
C ARG A 161 -7.55 -8.14 -28.35
N PRO A 162 -8.17 -6.95 -28.28
CA PRO A 162 -9.45 -6.70 -28.90
C PRO A 162 -9.33 -6.84 -30.42
N ALA A 163 -10.39 -7.30 -31.06
CA ALA A 163 -10.43 -7.46 -32.51
C ALA A 163 -11.16 -6.31 -33.21
N THR A 164 -11.91 -5.50 -32.45
CA THR A 164 -12.54 -4.26 -32.89
C THR A 164 -11.93 -3.06 -32.16
N ALA A 165 -12.10 -1.86 -32.70
CA ALA A 165 -11.69 -0.64 -32.00
C ALA A 165 -12.60 -0.40 -30.80
N PHE A 166 -12.01 -0.21 -29.62
CA PHE A 166 -12.73 0.06 -28.37
C PHE A 166 -12.82 1.56 -28.08
N PRO A 167 -13.83 2.03 -27.31
CA PRO A 167 -13.97 3.44 -26.96
C PRO A 167 -12.79 3.91 -26.11
N ALA A 168 -12.52 5.23 -26.12
CA ALA A 168 -11.51 5.82 -25.24
C ALA A 168 -11.80 5.48 -23.77
N VAL A 169 -10.78 5.02 -23.05
CA VAL A 169 -10.88 4.68 -21.61
C VAL A 169 -10.44 5.87 -20.79
N ASP A 170 -11.30 6.32 -19.89
CA ASP A 170 -11.02 7.42 -18.97
C ASP A 170 -9.80 7.10 -18.09
N ASP A 171 -8.88 8.06 -17.97
CA ASP A 171 -7.60 7.86 -17.27
C ASP A 171 -7.78 7.47 -15.79
N THR A 172 -8.87 7.94 -15.18
CA THR A 172 -9.28 7.68 -13.79
C THR A 172 -9.71 6.23 -13.56
N LEU A 173 -10.22 5.56 -14.59
CA LEU A 173 -10.62 4.16 -14.52
C LEU A 173 -9.41 3.23 -14.68
N ILE A 174 -8.39 3.64 -15.44
CA ILE A 174 -7.19 2.82 -15.69
C ILE A 174 -6.39 2.64 -14.39
N GLY A 175 -6.26 1.40 -13.92
CA GLY A 175 -5.59 1.12 -12.66
C GLY A 175 -6.44 1.41 -11.42
N TRP A 176 -7.74 1.70 -11.58
CA TRP A 176 -8.64 1.99 -10.47
C TRP A 176 -8.71 0.81 -9.48
N SER A 177 -8.85 1.16 -8.20
CA SER A 177 -9.01 0.23 -7.10
C SER A 177 -10.10 0.72 -6.16
N PRO A 178 -10.92 -0.18 -5.57
CA PRO A 178 -11.87 0.21 -4.51
C PRO A 178 -11.15 0.81 -3.28
N MET A 179 -9.88 0.49 -3.08
CA MET A 179 -9.06 1.03 -2.00
C MET A 179 -8.59 2.48 -2.26
N SER A 180 -8.83 3.02 -3.46
CA SER A 180 -8.35 4.37 -3.82
C SER A 180 -9.15 5.50 -3.17
N GLY A 181 -10.42 5.25 -2.83
CA GLY A 181 -11.36 6.30 -2.46
C GLY A 181 -11.76 7.23 -3.61
N ALA A 182 -11.35 6.92 -4.86
CA ALA A 182 -11.81 7.63 -6.04
C ALA A 182 -13.15 7.05 -6.54
N PRO A 183 -14.11 7.87 -6.95
CA PRO A 183 -15.37 7.38 -7.52
C PRO A 183 -15.13 6.73 -8.89
N VAL A 184 -16.03 5.81 -9.26
CA VAL A 184 -16.12 5.28 -10.62
C VAL A 184 -17.21 6.06 -11.35
N ASP A 185 -16.92 6.57 -12.55
CA ASP A 185 -17.96 7.10 -13.44
C ASP A 185 -18.78 5.93 -14.03
N PRO A 186 -20.08 5.81 -13.71
CA PRO A 186 -20.91 4.75 -14.27
C PRO A 186 -20.98 4.80 -15.80
N GLY A 187 -20.97 5.99 -16.39
CA GLY A 187 -21.06 6.17 -17.85
C GLY A 187 -19.83 5.65 -18.58
N ALA A 188 -18.63 5.76 -17.98
CA ALA A 188 -17.40 5.17 -18.50
C ALA A 188 -17.49 3.64 -18.58
N VAL A 189 -18.05 3.01 -17.54
CA VAL A 189 -18.27 1.56 -17.49
C VAL A 189 -19.32 1.14 -18.52
N ASP A 190 -20.43 1.88 -18.62
CA ASP A 190 -21.53 1.56 -19.52
C ASP A 190 -21.10 1.58 -21.00
N ARG A 191 -20.26 2.57 -21.40
CA ARG A 191 -19.68 2.64 -22.75
C ARG A 191 -18.85 1.39 -23.09
N LEU A 192 -18.04 0.93 -22.14
CA LEU A 192 -17.22 -0.27 -22.32
C LEU A 192 -18.09 -1.53 -22.41
N VAL A 193 -19.08 -1.66 -21.52
CA VAL A 193 -20.02 -2.79 -21.52
C VAL A 193 -20.81 -2.84 -22.83
N ALA A 194 -21.29 -1.71 -23.34
CA ALA A 194 -21.97 -1.63 -24.63
C ALA A 194 -21.05 -2.07 -25.78
N TRP A 195 -19.78 -1.66 -25.77
CA TRP A 195 -18.79 -2.09 -26.76
C TRP A 195 -18.52 -3.61 -26.69
N LEU A 196 -18.57 -4.24 -25.51
CA LEU A 196 -18.31 -5.68 -25.36
C LEU A 196 -19.21 -6.54 -26.25
N ALA A 197 -20.48 -6.13 -26.41
CA ALA A 197 -21.44 -6.82 -27.28
C ALA A 197 -21.02 -6.79 -28.76
N THR A 198 -20.29 -5.75 -29.19
CA THR A 198 -19.73 -5.65 -30.55
C THR A 198 -18.43 -6.42 -30.71
N GLU A 199 -17.61 -6.48 -29.66
CA GLU A 199 -16.35 -7.22 -29.65
C GLU A 199 -16.56 -8.73 -29.64
N TRP A 200 -17.57 -9.18 -28.90
CA TRP A 200 -17.89 -10.58 -28.71
C TRP A 200 -19.11 -11.02 -29.54
N THR A 201 -18.84 -11.52 -30.74
CA THR A 201 -19.82 -12.20 -31.60
C THR A 201 -19.58 -13.72 -31.68
N GLY A 202 -18.69 -14.24 -30.82
CA GLY A 202 -18.21 -15.62 -30.83
C GLY A 202 -16.69 -15.74 -30.70
N ALA A 203 -16.25 -16.98 -30.53
CA ALA A 203 -14.82 -17.32 -30.45
C ALA A 203 -14.13 -17.15 -31.81
N ARG A 204 -12.86 -16.75 -31.79
CA ARG A 204 -12.01 -16.53 -32.98
C ARG A 204 -10.79 -17.46 -32.95
N PRO A 205 -10.11 -17.74 -34.08
CA PRO A 205 -8.94 -18.63 -34.13
C PRO A 205 -7.76 -18.27 -33.21
N GLY A 206 -7.69 -17.04 -32.70
CA GLY A 206 -6.67 -16.59 -31.74
C GLY A 206 -7.10 -16.67 -30.27
N ASP A 207 -8.35 -17.02 -29.99
CA ASP A 207 -8.87 -17.13 -28.64
C ASP A 207 -8.41 -18.45 -28.00
N ARG A 208 -8.11 -18.40 -26.70
CA ARG A 208 -7.56 -19.54 -25.96
C ARG A 208 -8.55 -20.03 -24.91
N PRO A 209 -9.00 -21.29 -24.96
CA PRO A 209 -9.76 -21.86 -23.86
C PRO A 209 -8.83 -22.16 -22.68
N LEU A 210 -9.13 -21.61 -21.52
CA LEU A 210 -8.36 -21.78 -20.28
C LEU A 210 -9.21 -22.49 -19.22
N ALA A 211 -8.92 -23.76 -18.93
CA ALA A 211 -9.73 -24.56 -18.01
C ALA A 211 -9.65 -24.08 -16.54
N GLY A 212 -10.79 -24.09 -15.84
CA GLY A 212 -10.93 -23.60 -14.46
C GLY A 212 -12.04 -24.31 -13.69
N VAL A 213 -11.65 -25.29 -12.86
CA VAL A 213 -12.55 -26.04 -11.94
C VAL A 213 -12.01 -26.09 -10.51
N SER A 214 -11.05 -25.23 -10.16
CA SER A 214 -10.46 -25.26 -8.83
C SER A 214 -11.46 -24.79 -7.77
N PRO A 215 -11.42 -25.34 -6.53
CA PRO A 215 -12.25 -24.85 -5.45
C PRO A 215 -11.90 -23.39 -5.12
N ILE A 216 -12.88 -22.64 -4.60
CA ILE A 216 -12.66 -21.30 -4.05
C ILE A 216 -11.84 -21.47 -2.78
N THR A 217 -10.67 -20.83 -2.70
CA THR A 217 -9.80 -20.92 -1.53
C THR A 217 -9.13 -19.58 -1.28
N GLU A 218 -9.64 -18.82 -0.33
CA GLU A 218 -9.11 -17.52 0.08
C GLU A 218 -7.99 -17.61 1.13
N SER A 219 -7.83 -18.79 1.74
CA SER A 219 -6.91 -18.99 2.84
C SER A 219 -6.35 -20.40 2.86
N THR A 220 -5.08 -20.55 3.24
CA THR A 220 -4.46 -21.87 3.47
C THR A 220 -4.67 -22.39 4.89
N ARG A 221 -5.55 -21.74 5.69
CA ARG A 221 -5.82 -21.97 7.13
C ARG A 221 -5.18 -23.24 7.70
N ARG A 222 -4.18 -23.04 8.55
CA ARG A 222 -3.80 -24.01 9.58
C ARG A 222 -4.31 -23.48 10.91
N TYR A 223 -5.38 -24.05 11.44
CA TYR A 223 -5.66 -23.94 12.87
C TYR A 223 -4.80 -24.98 13.58
N GLY A 224 -3.50 -24.69 13.71
CA GLY A 224 -2.62 -25.43 14.59
C GLY A 224 -2.66 -24.82 16.00
N PRO A 225 -2.39 -25.59 17.06
CA PRO A 225 -2.20 -25.02 18.39
C PRO A 225 -1.08 -23.97 18.35
N PRO A 226 -1.08 -23.00 19.30
CA PRO A 226 -0.04 -21.99 19.38
C PRO A 226 1.34 -22.65 19.30
N SER A 227 2.22 -22.05 18.50
CA SER A 227 3.59 -22.50 18.35
C SER A 227 4.24 -22.73 19.70
N ALA A 228 4.88 -23.89 19.86
CA ALA A 228 5.68 -24.24 21.03
C ALA A 228 6.92 -23.34 21.24
N SER A 229 7.08 -22.28 20.45
CA SER A 229 8.21 -21.35 20.52
C SER A 229 8.25 -20.49 21.79
N GLY A 230 7.14 -20.39 22.53
CA GLY A 230 7.03 -19.52 23.72
C GLY A 230 7.08 -18.02 23.42
N ARG A 231 7.16 -17.63 22.14
CA ARG A 231 7.14 -16.24 21.68
C ARG A 231 5.72 -15.77 21.40
N PRO A 232 5.42 -14.46 21.53
CA PRO A 232 4.12 -13.91 21.15
C PRO A 232 3.81 -14.20 19.69
N THR A 233 2.59 -14.67 19.44
CA THR A 233 2.07 -14.92 18.09
C THR A 233 1.82 -13.60 17.35
N ALA A 234 2.09 -13.57 16.06
CA ALA A 234 1.91 -12.41 15.23
C ALA A 234 1.24 -12.74 13.89
N VAL A 235 0.38 -11.83 13.44
CA VAL A 235 -0.13 -11.81 12.06
C VAL A 235 0.30 -10.53 11.35
N LEU A 236 0.56 -10.62 10.05
CA LEU A 236 1.00 -9.50 9.22
C LEU A 236 -0.06 -9.14 8.17
N PHE A 237 -0.46 -7.88 8.13
CA PHE A 237 -1.29 -7.29 7.08
C PHE A 237 -0.43 -6.47 6.12
N GLY A 238 -0.44 -6.84 4.84
CA GLY A 238 0.35 -6.21 3.79
C GLY A 238 1.72 -6.86 3.62
N LEU A 239 1.87 -7.65 2.55
CA LEU A 239 3.12 -8.31 2.18
C LEU A 239 3.79 -7.58 1.01
N GLY A 240 3.82 -6.25 1.10
CA GLY A 240 4.53 -5.37 0.18
C GLY A 240 6.06 -5.57 0.21
N HIS A 241 6.77 -4.84 -0.66
CA HIS A 241 8.23 -4.89 -0.68
C HIS A 241 8.84 -4.50 0.68
N TYR A 242 8.30 -3.45 1.30
CA TYR A 242 8.73 -2.98 2.61
C TYR A 242 8.63 -4.10 3.67
N ALA A 243 7.47 -4.74 3.82
CA ALA A 243 7.28 -5.82 4.78
C ALA A 243 8.25 -7.00 4.57
N LYS A 244 8.49 -7.39 3.31
CA LYS A 244 9.45 -8.45 2.95
C LYS A 244 10.90 -8.11 3.32
N THR A 245 11.26 -6.83 3.31
CA THR A 245 12.66 -6.38 3.51
C THR A 245 12.95 -5.78 4.89
N GLN A 246 11.95 -5.22 5.58
CA GLN A 246 12.13 -4.49 6.83
C GLN A 246 11.37 -5.15 8.00
N ILE A 247 10.15 -5.65 7.80
CA ILE A 247 9.36 -6.24 8.89
C ILE A 247 9.76 -7.69 9.12
N VAL A 248 9.43 -8.57 8.17
CA VAL A 248 9.60 -10.01 8.30
C VAL A 248 11.02 -10.38 8.70
N PRO A 249 12.09 -9.74 8.17
CA PRO A 249 13.44 -10.06 8.57
C PRO A 249 13.79 -9.79 10.02
N HIS A 250 13.16 -8.80 10.66
CA HIS A 250 13.57 -8.23 11.94
C HIS A 250 12.61 -8.53 13.10
N VAL A 251 11.38 -9.00 12.82
CA VAL A 251 10.43 -9.40 13.86
C VAL A 251 10.50 -10.88 14.21
N ARG A 252 10.90 -11.72 13.25
CA ARG A 252 10.81 -13.20 13.32
C ARG A 252 11.69 -13.88 14.36
N ASP A 253 12.65 -13.17 14.95
CA ASP A 253 13.46 -13.68 16.05
C ASP A 253 12.75 -13.48 17.40
N HIS A 254 11.87 -12.48 17.48
CA HIS A 254 11.14 -12.09 18.68
C HIS A 254 9.68 -12.53 18.71
N LEU A 255 9.05 -12.60 17.53
CA LEU A 255 7.64 -12.93 17.35
C LEU A 255 7.50 -14.21 16.53
N ASP A 256 6.45 -14.97 16.81
CA ASP A 256 6.07 -16.13 16.01
C ASP A 256 5.05 -15.72 14.94
N LEU A 257 5.52 -15.50 13.71
CA LEU A 257 4.66 -15.08 12.60
C LEU A 257 3.80 -16.25 12.11
N VAL A 258 2.56 -16.34 12.63
CA VAL A 258 1.62 -17.44 12.39
C VAL A 258 0.71 -17.21 11.18
N GLY A 259 0.56 -15.97 10.71
CA GLY A 259 -0.31 -15.65 9.57
C GLY A 259 0.13 -14.42 8.77
N VAL A 260 -0.19 -14.44 7.48
CA VAL A 260 0.06 -13.33 6.54
C VAL A 260 -1.19 -13.07 5.70
N HIS A 261 -1.67 -11.83 5.76
CA HIS A 261 -2.76 -11.27 4.98
C HIS A 261 -2.24 -10.38 3.86
N GLU A 262 -2.56 -10.71 2.62
CA GLU A 262 -2.21 -9.94 1.43
C GLU A 262 -3.32 -10.09 0.38
N ILE A 263 -3.99 -8.98 0.09
CA ILE A 263 -5.18 -8.94 -0.76
C ILE A 263 -4.88 -9.36 -2.20
N ASP A 264 -3.65 -9.15 -2.69
CA ASP A 264 -3.24 -9.57 -4.02
C ASP A 264 -2.73 -11.02 -4.00
N PRO A 265 -3.50 -12.02 -4.46
CA PRO A 265 -3.08 -13.41 -4.47
C PRO A 265 -1.82 -13.64 -5.31
N VAL A 266 -1.56 -12.78 -6.29
CA VAL A 266 -0.37 -12.84 -7.13
C VAL A 266 0.88 -12.46 -6.31
N GLN A 267 0.75 -11.54 -5.36
CA GLN A 267 1.84 -11.14 -4.45
C GLN A 267 2.22 -12.25 -3.46
N LEU A 268 1.23 -13.04 -3.02
CA LEU A 268 1.43 -14.27 -2.24
C LEU A 268 2.12 -15.36 -3.09
N GLY A 269 1.70 -15.49 -4.35
CA GLY A 269 2.22 -16.49 -5.28
C GLY A 269 1.87 -17.92 -4.86
N THR A 270 2.36 -18.91 -5.60
CA THR A 270 2.00 -20.33 -5.42
C THR A 270 2.97 -21.10 -4.52
N ARG A 271 4.20 -20.59 -4.35
CA ARG A 271 5.25 -21.20 -3.53
C ARG A 271 5.30 -20.53 -2.16
N ARG A 272 4.41 -20.98 -1.28
CA ARG A 272 4.23 -20.42 0.07
C ARG A 272 4.87 -21.35 1.11
N PRO A 273 5.77 -20.85 1.97
CA PRO A 273 6.29 -21.63 3.10
C PRO A 273 5.18 -22.13 4.01
N ASP A 274 5.29 -23.38 4.43
CA ASP A 274 4.29 -24.09 5.22
C ASP A 274 4.35 -23.79 6.74
N ARG A 275 4.84 -22.60 7.09
CA ARG A 275 5.12 -22.18 8.48
C ARG A 275 4.07 -21.22 9.05
N CYS A 276 3.20 -20.69 8.21
CA CYS A 276 2.16 -19.74 8.58
C CYS A 276 0.94 -19.92 7.67
N SER A 277 -0.22 -19.44 8.11
CA SER A 277 -1.38 -19.27 7.24
C SER A 277 -1.12 -18.15 6.23
N TRP A 278 -1.74 -18.27 5.06
CA TRP A 278 -1.73 -17.25 4.02
C TRP A 278 -3.17 -16.96 3.65
N ASP A 279 -3.54 -15.69 3.66
CA ASP A 279 -4.93 -15.26 3.51
C ASP A 279 -5.01 -14.01 2.62
N THR A 280 -6.07 -13.91 1.82
CA THR A 280 -6.37 -12.73 0.99
C THR A 280 -7.34 -11.75 1.65
N ALA A 281 -7.80 -12.02 2.87
CA ALA A 281 -8.69 -11.13 3.60
C ALA A 281 -7.99 -9.80 3.95
N ALA A 282 -8.64 -8.68 3.63
CA ALA A 282 -8.14 -7.34 3.93
C ALA A 282 -8.26 -6.95 5.42
N LEU A 283 -9.06 -7.70 6.18
CA LEU A 283 -9.34 -7.52 7.60
C LEU A 283 -9.07 -8.83 8.35
N LEU A 284 -8.96 -8.73 9.68
CA LEU A 284 -8.95 -9.90 10.55
C LEU A 284 -10.23 -10.71 10.36
N ARG A 285 -10.11 -12.03 10.28
CA ARG A 285 -11.27 -12.90 10.16
C ARG A 285 -11.98 -13.08 11.51
N ASP A 286 -13.26 -13.41 11.46
CA ASP A 286 -14.01 -13.77 12.67
C ASP A 286 -13.32 -14.91 13.42
N GLY A 287 -13.13 -14.71 14.73
CA GLY A 287 -12.43 -15.65 15.60
C GLY A 287 -10.90 -15.70 15.44
N GLU A 288 -10.32 -14.94 14.51
CA GLU A 288 -8.86 -14.81 14.40
C GLU A 288 -8.30 -14.05 15.61
N ARG A 289 -7.22 -14.58 16.20
CA ARG A 289 -6.55 -14.01 17.37
C ARG A 289 -5.05 -14.16 17.22
N ALA A 290 -4.32 -13.12 17.59
CA ALA A 290 -2.86 -13.11 17.71
C ALA A 290 -2.46 -12.12 18.80
N ASP A 291 -1.31 -12.32 19.43
CA ASP A 291 -0.80 -11.39 20.45
C ASP A 291 -0.40 -10.05 19.82
N VAL A 292 0.08 -10.08 18.56
CA VAL A 292 0.56 -8.92 17.81
C VAL A 292 -0.04 -8.88 16.41
N VAL A 293 -0.51 -7.71 15.98
CA VAL A 293 -0.94 -7.44 14.60
C VAL A 293 0.01 -6.43 13.98
N LEU A 294 0.81 -6.89 13.02
CA LEU A 294 1.75 -6.07 12.24
C LEU A 294 1.01 -5.49 11.04
N ILE A 295 0.98 -4.17 10.88
CA ILE A 295 0.14 -3.49 9.89
C ILE A 295 1.02 -2.65 8.97
N ALA A 296 1.11 -3.07 7.71
CA ALA A 296 1.97 -2.47 6.67
C ALA A 296 1.31 -2.50 5.28
N GLY A 297 0.00 -2.23 5.26
CA GLY A 297 -0.83 -2.15 4.07
C GLY A 297 -0.84 -0.76 3.42
N TYR A 298 -1.97 -0.41 2.81
CA TYR A 298 -2.20 0.95 2.31
C TYR A 298 -2.47 1.91 3.48
N HIS A 299 -2.13 3.18 3.35
CA HIS A 299 -2.20 4.14 4.47
C HIS A 299 -3.58 4.19 5.17
N HIS A 300 -4.68 4.15 4.41
CA HIS A 300 -6.03 4.21 4.97
C HIS A 300 -6.46 2.92 5.69
N THR A 301 -5.79 1.78 5.45
CA THR A 301 -6.12 0.52 6.14
C THR A 301 -5.48 0.43 7.52
N HIS A 302 -4.53 1.31 7.84
CA HIS A 302 -3.77 1.23 9.09
C HIS A 302 -4.65 1.39 10.33
N ALA A 303 -5.41 2.49 10.40
CA ALA A 303 -6.21 2.78 11.58
C ALA A 303 -7.37 1.80 11.80
N PRO A 304 -8.15 1.39 10.77
CA PRO A 304 -9.15 0.33 10.93
C PRO A 304 -8.56 -0.97 11.48
N LEU A 305 -7.47 -1.48 10.89
CA LEU A 305 -6.81 -2.69 11.36
C LEU A 305 -6.27 -2.55 12.78
N ALA A 306 -5.67 -1.40 13.11
CA ALA A 306 -5.17 -1.14 14.46
C ALA A 306 -6.32 -1.13 15.47
N ARG A 307 -7.45 -0.51 15.14
CA ARG A 307 -8.64 -0.50 16.00
C ARG A 307 -9.17 -1.91 16.25
N ASP A 308 -9.23 -2.74 15.21
CA ASP A 308 -9.69 -4.11 15.34
C ASP A 308 -8.73 -4.95 16.19
N ALA A 309 -7.42 -4.81 15.99
CA ALA A 309 -6.40 -5.43 16.84
C ALA A 309 -6.56 -5.03 18.32
N LEU A 310 -6.65 -3.73 18.61
CA LEU A 310 -6.76 -3.21 19.97
C LEU A 310 -8.04 -3.68 20.67
N ARG A 311 -9.17 -3.76 19.94
CA ARG A 311 -10.44 -4.29 20.49
C ARG A 311 -10.37 -5.75 20.87
N LEU A 312 -9.50 -6.52 20.21
CA LEU A 312 -9.26 -7.93 20.53
C LEU A 312 -8.23 -8.11 21.66
N GLY A 313 -7.66 -7.02 22.19
CA GLY A 313 -6.60 -7.04 23.19
C GLY A 313 -5.21 -7.31 22.61
N SER A 314 -5.07 -7.39 21.28
CA SER A 314 -3.78 -7.53 20.60
C SER A 314 -2.97 -6.24 20.64
N VAL A 315 -1.65 -6.37 20.58
CA VAL A 315 -0.76 -5.23 20.32
C VAL A 315 -0.80 -4.86 18.84
N ALA A 316 -1.00 -3.58 18.53
CA ALA A 316 -0.93 -3.08 17.16
C ALA A 316 0.46 -2.51 16.86
N VAL A 317 1.17 -3.02 15.85
CA VAL A 317 2.41 -2.42 15.34
C VAL A 317 2.11 -1.82 13.97
N VAL A 318 2.10 -0.51 13.88
CA VAL A 318 1.49 0.22 12.77
C VAL A 318 2.54 1.01 12.00
N GLU A 319 2.70 0.69 10.72
CA GLU A 319 3.51 1.52 9.84
C GLU A 319 2.97 2.94 9.72
N LYS A 320 3.86 3.89 9.47
CA LYS A 320 3.44 5.27 9.23
C LYS A 320 2.77 5.39 7.84
N PRO A 321 1.81 6.32 7.67
CA PRO A 321 1.16 7.11 8.73
C PRO A 321 0.18 6.25 9.53
N VAL A 322 0.03 6.54 10.82
CA VAL A 322 -0.87 5.76 11.69
C VAL A 322 -2.33 5.94 11.29
N VAL A 323 -2.70 7.13 10.82
CA VAL A 323 -4.06 7.49 10.41
C VAL A 323 -4.04 8.36 9.15
N THR A 324 -5.16 8.37 8.42
CA THR A 324 -5.38 9.25 7.26
C THR A 324 -6.63 10.14 7.41
N THR A 325 -7.38 10.01 8.51
CA THR A 325 -8.60 10.79 8.77
C THR A 325 -8.65 11.23 10.23
N GLU A 326 -9.28 12.38 10.49
CA GLU A 326 -9.50 12.86 11.86
C GLU A 326 -10.48 11.95 12.63
N GLU A 327 -11.44 11.37 11.92
CA GLU A 327 -12.42 10.44 12.47
C GLU A 327 -11.74 9.17 13.01
N ASP A 328 -10.82 8.58 12.24
CA ASP A 328 -10.05 7.43 12.70
C ASP A 328 -9.08 7.80 13.83
N LEU A 329 -8.51 9.00 13.80
CA LEU A 329 -7.68 9.50 14.90
C LEU A 329 -8.47 9.54 16.20
N GLY A 330 -9.66 10.15 16.20
CA GLY A 330 -10.50 10.25 17.40
C GLY A 330 -10.91 8.88 17.94
N ARG A 331 -11.17 7.90 17.06
CA ARG A 331 -11.49 6.52 17.47
C ARG A 331 -10.28 5.79 18.03
N LEU A 332 -9.11 5.96 17.42
CA LEU A 332 -7.88 5.30 17.85
C LEU A 332 -7.42 5.82 19.21
N VAL A 333 -7.42 7.15 19.41
CA VAL A 333 -7.07 7.79 20.69
C VAL A 333 -7.94 7.28 21.84
N LYS A 334 -9.25 7.08 21.62
CA LYS A 334 -10.14 6.48 22.62
C LYS A 334 -9.72 5.07 23.04
N LEU A 335 -9.28 4.23 22.09
CA LEU A 335 -8.81 2.88 22.40
C LEU A 335 -7.47 2.90 23.15
N LEU A 336 -6.58 3.84 22.82
CA LEU A 336 -5.31 4.00 23.55
C LEU A 336 -5.56 4.44 25.00
N HIS A 337 -6.47 5.39 25.23
CA HIS A 337 -6.88 5.76 26.59
C HIS A 337 -7.53 4.62 27.38
N ALA A 338 -8.16 3.66 26.68
CA ALA A 338 -8.72 2.45 27.30
C ALA A 338 -7.69 1.35 27.57
N GLY A 339 -6.39 1.62 27.42
CA GLY A 339 -5.29 0.67 27.67
C GLY A 339 -4.83 -0.11 26.44
N GLY A 340 -5.28 0.26 25.24
CA GLY A 340 -4.79 -0.32 23.99
C GLY A 340 -3.30 -0.05 23.78
N ARG A 341 -2.54 -1.07 23.38
CA ARG A 341 -1.09 -0.99 23.15
C ARG A 341 -0.78 -0.87 21.66
N LEU A 342 -0.25 0.29 21.25
CA LEU A 342 0.13 0.56 19.87
C LEU A 342 1.60 1.00 19.78
N PHE A 343 2.33 0.51 18.79
CA PHE A 343 3.68 0.96 18.46
C PHE A 343 3.68 1.54 17.05
N ALA A 344 4.03 2.82 16.91
CA ALA A 344 4.09 3.49 15.62
C ALA A 344 5.50 3.39 15.02
N CYS A 345 5.60 2.93 13.78
CA CYS A 345 6.91 2.70 13.15
C CYS A 345 7.51 3.98 12.55
N PHE A 346 7.97 4.90 13.41
CA PHE A 346 8.74 6.07 13.00
C PHE A 346 10.25 5.81 13.15
N GLN A 347 10.87 5.26 12.10
CA GLN A 347 12.26 4.80 12.15
C GLN A 347 13.27 5.89 12.52
N ARG A 348 12.96 7.17 12.25
CA ARG A 348 13.88 8.28 12.53
C ARG A 348 14.14 8.44 14.02
N ARG A 349 13.22 8.04 14.90
CA ARG A 349 13.42 8.01 16.36
C ARG A 349 14.51 7.02 16.80
N HIS A 350 14.73 5.97 16.01
CA HIS A 350 15.69 4.89 16.26
C HIS A 350 17.03 5.08 15.53
N SER A 351 17.26 6.26 14.94
CA SER A 351 18.57 6.58 14.36
C SER A 351 19.62 6.73 15.48
N PRO A 352 20.80 6.10 15.36
CA PRO A 352 21.91 6.31 16.31
C PRO A 352 22.36 7.78 16.35
N MET A 353 22.05 8.57 15.32
CA MET A 353 22.33 10.01 15.30
C MET A 353 21.58 10.78 16.39
N ASN A 354 20.46 10.27 16.91
CA ASN A 354 19.67 11.00 17.91
C ASN A 354 20.41 11.15 19.24
N ALA A 355 21.18 10.14 19.65
CA ALA A 355 22.04 10.24 20.82
C ALA A 355 23.10 11.34 20.63
N TRP A 356 23.62 11.47 19.40
CA TRP A 356 24.58 12.53 19.07
C TRP A 356 23.94 13.90 19.05
N LEU A 357 22.77 14.03 18.42
CA LEU A 357 21.99 15.26 18.38
C LEU A 357 21.71 15.78 19.79
N ARG A 358 21.13 14.93 20.65
CA ARG A 358 20.78 15.33 22.03
C ARG A 358 22.01 15.77 22.82
N SER A 359 23.12 15.04 22.69
CA SER A 359 24.39 15.37 23.37
C SER A 359 25.04 16.64 22.83
N ASP A 360 25.20 16.78 21.51
CA ASP A 360 25.94 17.88 20.91
C ASP A 360 25.14 19.19 20.96
N LEU A 361 23.82 19.13 20.75
CA LEU A 361 22.91 20.29 20.84
C LEU A 361 22.51 20.62 22.29
N ARG A 362 22.88 19.79 23.27
CA ARG A 362 22.57 19.98 24.70
C ARG A 362 21.06 20.10 24.95
N LEU A 363 20.30 19.11 24.46
CA LEU A 363 18.83 19.07 24.58
C LEU A 363 18.42 18.29 25.84
N ALA A 364 18.91 18.69 27.01
CA ALA A 364 18.86 17.86 28.21
C ALA A 364 17.42 17.66 28.70
N ASP A 365 16.56 18.67 28.55
CA ASP A 365 15.21 18.68 29.11
C ASP A 365 14.10 18.94 28.09
N GLY A 366 14.42 19.05 26.79
CA GLY A 366 13.42 19.27 25.72
C GLY A 366 12.76 20.66 25.73
N ASN A 367 13.18 21.53 26.64
CA ASN A 367 12.72 22.91 26.76
C ASN A 367 13.60 23.89 26.00
N GLU A 368 14.76 23.46 25.50
CA GLU A 368 15.64 24.34 24.73
C GLU A 368 15.06 24.57 23.32
N PRO A 369 14.92 25.84 22.87
CA PRO A 369 14.39 26.14 21.54
C PRO A 369 15.24 25.50 20.43
N LEU A 370 14.68 24.48 19.78
CA LEU A 370 15.32 23.78 18.68
C LEU A 370 14.82 24.34 17.34
N ILE A 371 15.74 24.83 16.51
CA ILE A 371 15.44 25.19 15.11
C ILE A 371 15.80 23.99 14.23
N TYR A 372 14.80 23.43 13.56
CA TYR A 372 14.93 22.32 12.61
C TYR A 372 14.59 22.80 11.20
N SER A 373 15.57 22.90 10.32
CA SER A 373 15.36 23.15 8.89
C SER A 373 15.67 21.89 8.07
N ALA A 374 14.78 21.51 7.15
CA ALA A 374 14.97 20.33 6.30
C ALA A 374 14.51 20.60 4.86
N VAL A 375 15.31 20.18 3.89
CA VAL A 375 14.92 20.10 2.48
C VAL A 375 15.00 18.65 2.04
N VAL A 376 13.86 18.12 1.59
CA VAL A 376 13.69 16.72 1.23
C VAL A 376 13.33 16.62 -0.25
N TYR A 377 14.12 15.84 -0.97
CA TYR A 377 13.87 15.50 -2.36
C TYR A 377 13.38 14.05 -2.44
N GLU A 378 12.10 13.90 -2.69
CA GLU A 378 11.42 12.63 -2.89
C GLU A 378 11.56 12.14 -4.33
N GLU A 379 11.51 10.83 -4.53
CA GLU A 379 11.47 10.25 -5.87
C GLU A 379 10.12 10.58 -6.54
N PRO A 380 10.11 11.07 -7.79
CA PRO A 380 8.86 11.33 -8.52
C PRO A 380 7.98 10.07 -8.57
N LEU A 381 6.76 10.19 -8.05
CA LEU A 381 5.82 9.08 -8.03
C LEU A 381 5.39 8.71 -9.46
N PRO A 382 5.40 7.41 -9.82
CA PRO A 382 4.73 6.91 -11.03
C PRO A 382 3.30 7.43 -11.13
N ARG A 383 2.79 7.64 -12.36
CA ARG A 383 1.50 8.30 -12.61
C ARG A 383 0.31 7.64 -11.89
N ARG A 384 0.34 6.32 -11.74
CA ARG A 384 -0.72 5.50 -11.13
C ARG A 384 -0.29 4.84 -9.83
N HIS A 385 0.78 5.34 -9.19
CA HIS A 385 1.20 4.83 -7.90
C HIS A 385 0.10 5.09 -6.86
N TRP A 386 -0.17 4.12 -6.00
CA TRP A 386 -1.24 4.19 -5.01
C TRP A 386 -1.11 5.36 -4.01
N TYR A 387 0.11 5.90 -3.81
CA TYR A 387 0.32 7.15 -3.04
C TYR A 387 -0.43 8.35 -3.62
N ARG A 388 -0.86 8.30 -4.89
CA ARG A 388 -1.68 9.34 -5.52
C ARG A 388 -3.18 9.15 -5.29
N TRP A 389 -3.59 8.05 -4.67
CA TRP A 389 -5.00 7.84 -4.35
C TRP A 389 -5.49 8.86 -3.32
N PRO A 390 -6.73 9.35 -3.45
CA PRO A 390 -7.36 10.21 -2.44
C PRO A 390 -7.24 9.64 -1.02
N SER A 391 -7.45 8.34 -0.86
CA SER A 391 -7.34 7.63 0.43
C SER A 391 -5.94 7.64 1.04
N SER A 392 -4.90 7.87 0.24
CA SER A 392 -3.51 7.90 0.70
C SER A 392 -3.03 9.27 1.16
N ARG A 393 -3.85 10.31 0.96
CA ARG A 393 -3.56 11.72 1.25
C ARG A 393 -2.34 12.26 0.49
N THR A 394 -1.91 13.48 0.79
CA THR A 394 -0.76 14.07 0.10
C THR A 394 0.57 13.56 0.66
N ARG A 395 1.67 14.00 0.07
CA ARG A 395 3.03 13.68 0.54
C ARG A 395 3.32 14.12 1.97
N LEU A 396 2.57 15.10 2.50
CA LEU A 396 2.68 15.49 3.91
C LEU A 396 2.32 14.32 4.84
N VAL A 397 1.17 13.69 4.61
CA VAL A 397 0.72 12.54 5.39
C VAL A 397 1.58 11.31 5.10
N SER A 398 1.94 11.05 3.84
CA SER A 398 2.69 9.83 3.50
C SER A 398 4.17 9.88 3.91
N ASN A 399 4.84 11.02 3.75
CA ASN A 399 6.29 11.16 3.91
C ASN A 399 6.67 12.29 4.86
N GLY A 400 6.04 13.46 4.76
CA GLY A 400 6.29 14.61 5.64
C GLY A 400 6.16 14.30 7.13
N CYS A 401 5.26 13.37 7.47
CA CYS A 401 5.04 12.86 8.82
C CYS A 401 6.32 12.37 9.50
N HIS A 402 7.33 11.88 8.76
CA HIS A 402 8.62 11.48 9.34
C HIS A 402 9.40 12.63 9.98
N TRP A 403 9.36 13.82 9.37
CA TRP A 403 10.07 15.00 9.89
C TRP A 403 9.25 15.70 10.95
N ILE A 404 7.93 15.77 10.77
CA ILE A 404 7.00 16.31 11.76
C ILE A 404 7.09 15.48 13.05
N ASP A 405 7.03 14.16 12.95
CA ASP A 405 7.19 13.24 14.07
C ASP A 405 8.53 13.46 14.79
N HIS A 406 9.63 13.44 14.06
CA HIS A 406 10.97 13.58 14.64
C HIS A 406 11.16 14.94 15.32
N PHE A 407 10.62 16.02 14.74
CA PHE A 407 10.63 17.34 15.35
C PHE A 407 9.83 17.38 16.65
N LEU A 408 8.61 16.83 16.68
CA LEU A 408 7.81 16.77 17.90
C LEU A 408 8.48 15.89 18.96
N TRP A 409 9.02 14.73 18.57
CA TRP A 409 9.71 13.80 19.47
C TRP A 409 11.00 14.38 20.08
N LEU A 410 11.76 15.18 19.34
CA LEU A 410 12.93 15.88 19.89
C LEU A 410 12.56 16.94 20.94
N ASN A 411 11.34 17.49 20.85
CA ASN A 411 10.79 18.54 21.72
C ASN A 411 9.73 18.01 22.70
N ASP A 412 9.80 16.73 23.07
CA ASP A 412 8.87 16.07 24.00
C ASP A 412 7.36 16.35 23.72
N PHE A 413 7.02 16.44 22.43
CA PHE A 413 5.67 16.73 21.96
C PHE A 413 5.06 18.00 22.60
N ALA A 414 5.88 19.04 22.76
CA ALA A 414 5.42 20.38 23.14
C ALA A 414 4.25 20.82 22.24
N PRO A 415 3.21 21.49 22.79
CA PRO A 415 2.04 21.87 22.01
C PRO A 415 2.40 22.80 20.84
N VAL A 416 1.61 22.70 19.76
CA VAL A 416 1.80 23.51 18.56
C VAL A 416 1.18 24.90 18.80
N ARG A 417 2.04 25.92 18.81
CA ARG A 417 1.63 27.33 18.91
C ARG A 417 1.14 27.87 17.57
N ARG A 418 1.85 27.55 16.48
CA ARG A 418 1.51 27.99 15.12
C ARG A 418 1.94 26.96 14.09
N SER A 419 1.16 26.80 13.03
CA SER A 419 1.54 25.96 11.89
C SER A 419 0.98 26.51 10.59
N THR A 420 1.80 26.56 9.54
CA THR A 420 1.39 26.99 8.20
C THR A 420 2.01 26.09 7.14
N VAL A 421 1.35 25.99 5.99
CA VAL A 421 1.88 25.31 4.82
C VAL A 421 1.50 26.06 3.57
N ALA A 422 2.39 26.04 2.58
CA ALA A 422 2.10 26.47 1.23
C ALA A 422 2.41 25.33 0.25
N ARG A 423 1.56 25.15 -0.76
CA ARG A 423 1.78 24.22 -1.87
C ARG A 423 2.02 25.01 -3.14
N SER A 424 3.18 24.83 -3.76
CA SER A 424 3.49 25.48 -5.04
C SER A 424 2.80 24.76 -6.21
N ARG A 425 2.74 25.44 -7.37
CA ARG A 425 2.30 24.84 -8.65
C ARG A 425 3.16 23.66 -9.11
N THR A 426 4.39 23.56 -8.61
CA THR A 426 5.31 22.45 -8.90
C THR A 426 5.17 21.29 -7.90
N ASP A 427 4.11 21.29 -7.09
CA ASP A 427 3.85 20.29 -6.05
C ASP A 427 4.95 20.23 -4.97
N THR A 428 5.58 21.39 -4.70
CA THR A 428 6.51 21.57 -3.58
C THR A 428 5.72 22.07 -2.37
N PHE A 429 5.91 21.44 -1.22
CA PHE A 429 5.30 21.86 0.04
C PHE A 429 6.35 22.57 0.88
N THR A 430 6.00 23.75 1.38
CA THR A 430 6.79 24.49 2.38
C THR A 430 5.99 24.56 3.66
N VAL A 431 6.49 23.92 4.71
CA VAL A 431 5.83 23.77 6.01
C VAL A 431 6.61 24.57 7.05
N TYR A 432 5.88 25.30 7.88
CA TYR A 432 6.39 25.95 9.08
C TYR A 432 5.57 25.50 10.29
N VAL A 433 6.25 25.11 11.37
CA VAL A 433 5.62 24.76 12.65
C VAL A 433 6.40 25.44 13.75
N GLU A 434 5.69 25.96 14.73
CA GLU A 434 6.22 26.58 15.93
C GLU A 434 5.52 25.98 17.15
N LEU A 435 6.31 25.60 18.14
CA LEU A 435 5.83 24.99 19.38
C LEU A 435 5.83 26.02 20.52
N GLU A 436 5.17 25.68 21.63
CA GLU A 436 5.12 26.54 22.83
C GLU A 436 6.46 26.65 23.57
N ASN A 437 7.41 25.73 23.35
CA ASN A 437 8.79 25.81 23.85
C ASN A 437 9.72 26.62 22.91
N ASP A 438 9.15 27.45 22.04
CA ASP A 438 9.83 28.26 21.01
C ASP A 438 10.65 27.47 19.97
N ALA A 439 10.48 26.14 19.92
CA ALA A 439 11.07 25.33 18.86
C ALA A 439 10.36 25.57 17.51
N VAL A 440 11.12 25.51 16.42
CA VAL A 440 10.64 25.83 15.07
C VAL A 440 11.07 24.77 14.08
N LEU A 441 10.13 24.33 13.23
CA LEU A 441 10.38 23.51 12.04
C LEU A 441 10.16 24.34 10.78
N SER A 442 11.12 24.27 9.86
CA SER A 442 10.97 24.71 8.46
C SER A 442 11.29 23.53 7.54
N LEU A 443 10.28 23.02 6.84
CA LEU A 443 10.39 21.80 6.04
C LEU A 443 9.96 22.06 4.60
N VAL A 444 10.82 21.71 3.65
CA VAL A 444 10.50 21.72 2.22
C VAL A 444 10.44 20.28 1.73
N LEU A 445 9.30 19.86 1.19
CA LEU A 445 9.13 18.57 0.53
C LEU A 445 8.93 18.80 -0.97
N THR A 446 9.82 18.26 -1.80
CA THR A 446 9.73 18.37 -3.25
C THR A 446 10.11 17.07 -3.93
N SER A 447 9.66 16.87 -5.16
CA SER A 447 10.17 15.83 -6.06
C SER A 447 10.87 16.42 -7.29
N ALA A 448 10.99 17.75 -7.34
CA ALA A 448 11.73 18.45 -8.38
C ALA A 448 13.25 18.27 -8.18
N GLY A 449 13.98 17.98 -9.24
CA GLY A 449 15.45 18.10 -9.25
C GLY A 449 16.28 16.84 -8.94
N GLY A 450 15.72 15.64 -8.77
CA GLY A 450 16.60 14.45 -8.64
C GLY A 450 15.95 13.07 -8.71
N SER A 451 16.42 12.23 -9.65
CA SER A 451 16.13 10.79 -9.74
C SER A 451 17.39 9.90 -9.58
N ARG A 452 18.58 10.49 -9.42
CA ARG A 452 19.86 9.74 -9.45
C ARG A 452 20.09 8.87 -8.21
N HIS A 453 19.68 9.33 -7.03
CA HIS A 453 20.04 8.71 -5.74
C HIS A 453 18.83 8.34 -4.87
N GLY A 454 17.62 8.35 -5.45
CA GLY A 454 16.37 8.18 -4.68
C GLY A 454 16.13 9.34 -3.72
N LEU A 455 15.53 9.05 -2.56
CA LEU A 455 15.29 10.03 -1.50
C LEU A 455 16.60 10.69 -1.03
N ARG A 456 16.62 12.02 -1.07
CA ARG A 456 17.70 12.86 -0.56
C ARG A 456 17.19 13.80 0.51
N GLU A 457 18.05 14.10 1.46
CA GLU A 457 17.71 14.97 2.58
C GLU A 457 18.91 15.84 2.93
N GLN A 458 18.64 17.11 3.22
CA GLN A 458 19.56 17.98 3.91
C GLN A 458 18.84 18.64 5.08
N SER A 459 19.27 18.30 6.28
CA SER A 459 18.67 18.76 7.54
C SER A 459 19.71 19.50 8.37
N GLN A 460 19.31 20.62 8.96
CA GLN A 460 20.09 21.38 9.94
C GLN A 460 19.27 21.55 11.21
N LEU A 461 19.86 21.23 12.35
CA LEU A 461 19.29 21.35 13.67
C LEU A 461 20.18 22.28 14.49
N ARG A 462 19.60 23.31 15.11
CA ARG A 462 20.35 24.35 15.84
C ARG A 462 19.75 24.58 17.21
N ALA A 463 20.60 24.58 18.23
CA ALA A 463 20.28 24.93 19.59
C ALA A 463 21.59 25.29 20.32
N ASN A 464 21.52 26.14 21.36
CA ASN A 464 22.62 26.37 22.31
C ASN A 464 23.98 26.73 21.66
N GLY A 465 23.95 27.49 20.57
CA GLY A 465 25.16 27.91 19.83
C GLY A 465 25.81 26.81 18.97
N VAL A 466 25.14 25.69 18.79
CA VAL A 466 25.60 24.53 18.01
C VAL A 466 24.74 24.35 16.76
N THR A 467 25.37 23.99 15.65
CA THR A 467 24.69 23.56 14.42
C THR A 467 25.04 22.10 14.13
N ALA A 468 24.02 21.26 14.03
CA ALA A 468 24.13 19.87 13.59
C ALA A 468 23.53 19.72 12.19
N THR A 469 24.33 19.23 11.24
CA THR A 469 23.93 18.96 9.85
C THR A 469 23.84 17.47 9.60
N ILE A 470 22.70 17.03 9.04
CA ILE A 470 22.45 15.67 8.58
C ILE A 470 22.25 15.69 7.07
N VAL A 471 22.99 14.82 6.36
CA VAL A 471 22.84 14.62 4.91
C VAL A 471 22.44 13.17 4.62
N ASP A 472 21.32 13.02 3.91
CA ASP A 472 20.72 11.75 3.48
C ASP A 472 20.52 10.72 4.62
N GLY A 473 20.31 11.19 5.85
CA GLY A 473 20.21 10.34 7.04
C GLY A 473 21.45 9.47 7.29
N SER A 474 22.61 9.81 6.71
CA SER A 474 23.81 8.96 6.69
C SER A 474 25.08 9.68 7.11
N GLN A 475 25.15 10.99 6.93
CA GLN A 475 26.28 11.82 7.36
C GLN A 475 25.81 12.79 8.42
N TYR A 476 26.60 12.93 9.48
CA TYR A 476 26.34 13.81 10.61
C TYR A 476 27.57 14.68 10.88
N THR A 477 27.37 16.00 11.00
CA THR A 477 28.41 16.95 11.43
C THR A 477 27.81 17.89 12.47
N ALA A 478 28.49 18.08 13.60
CA ALA A 478 28.13 19.09 14.60
C ALA A 478 29.29 20.07 14.77
N GLU A 479 28.99 21.36 14.85
CA GLU A 479 29.96 22.45 14.95
C GLU A 479 29.45 23.56 15.87
N ALA A 480 30.39 24.25 16.52
CA ALA A 480 30.13 25.37 17.42
C ALA A 480 31.30 26.37 17.36
N GLY A 481 30.99 27.67 17.25
CA GLY A 481 32.00 28.70 17.08
C GLY A 481 32.90 28.43 15.87
N SER A 482 34.20 28.27 16.09
CA SER A 482 35.22 27.99 15.06
C SER A 482 35.61 26.52 14.95
N HIS A 483 34.97 25.60 15.67
CA HIS A 483 35.40 24.21 15.78
C HIS A 483 34.30 23.21 15.42
N ILE A 484 34.74 22.07 14.87
CA ILE A 484 33.89 20.91 14.61
C ILE A 484 33.90 20.03 15.86
N LEU A 485 32.72 19.85 16.46
CA LEU A 485 32.53 19.01 17.64
C LEU A 485 32.55 17.53 17.26
N ARG A 486 31.91 17.18 16.14
CA ARG A 486 31.74 15.79 15.71
C ARG A 486 31.55 15.67 14.21
N ARG A 487 32.14 14.63 13.62
CA ARG A 487 31.80 14.11 12.28
C ARG A 487 31.61 12.60 12.35
N ARG A 488 30.47 12.10 11.88
CA ARG A 488 30.15 10.67 11.88
C ARG A 488 29.42 10.27 10.59
N ARG A 489 29.49 8.99 10.29
CA ARG A 489 28.69 8.35 9.24
C ARG A 489 28.04 7.10 9.78
N VAL A 490 26.84 6.83 9.31
CA VAL A 490 26.09 5.60 9.60
C VAL A 490 25.44 5.14 8.31
N ASN A 491 25.06 3.87 8.25
CA ASN A 491 24.17 3.42 7.21
C ASN A 491 22.75 3.85 7.58
N ARG A 492 22.11 4.65 6.72
CA ARG A 492 20.74 5.15 6.96
C ARG A 492 19.72 4.03 7.14
N LEU A 493 20.00 2.83 6.63
CA LEU A 493 19.11 1.68 6.75
C LEU A 493 19.15 1.03 8.14
N ASP A 494 20.13 1.35 8.98
CA ASP A 494 20.30 0.73 10.30
C ASP A 494 19.18 1.13 11.29
N SER A 495 18.45 2.22 11.02
CA SER A 495 17.34 2.66 11.86
C SER A 495 16.13 1.73 11.82
N TYR A 496 15.90 1.03 10.70
CA TYR A 496 14.79 0.09 10.56
C TYR A 496 14.95 -1.18 11.40
N PRO A 497 16.07 -1.94 11.33
CA PRO A 497 16.28 -3.08 12.21
C PRO A 497 16.34 -2.68 13.68
N ALA A 498 16.87 -1.49 14.01
CA ALA A 498 16.85 -0.97 15.39
C ALA A 498 15.40 -0.76 15.86
N MET A 499 14.58 -0.07 15.08
CA MET A 499 13.17 0.17 15.38
C MET A 499 12.40 -1.12 15.66
N TYR A 500 12.43 -2.11 14.76
CA TYR A 500 11.68 -3.35 15.01
C TYR A 500 12.21 -4.15 16.19
N ARG A 501 13.54 -4.14 16.42
CA ARG A 501 14.11 -4.79 17.60
C ARG A 501 13.64 -4.14 18.90
N ASP A 502 13.67 -2.80 18.96
CA ASP A 502 13.25 -2.05 20.15
C ASP A 502 11.75 -2.24 20.40
N ILE A 503 10.92 -2.17 19.36
CA ILE A 503 9.48 -2.43 19.44
C ILE A 503 9.23 -3.86 19.92
N CYS A 504 9.85 -4.87 19.30
CA CYS A 504 9.66 -6.27 19.68
C CYS A 504 10.12 -6.55 21.12
N ALA A 505 11.27 -6.00 21.53
CA ALA A 505 11.75 -6.10 22.91
C ALA A 505 10.76 -5.46 23.90
N GLY A 506 10.23 -4.28 23.57
CA GLY A 506 9.18 -3.61 24.35
C GLY A 506 7.90 -4.45 24.45
N ILE A 507 7.47 -5.09 23.36
CA ILE A 507 6.30 -5.96 23.34
C ILE A 507 6.48 -7.13 24.32
N VAL A 508 7.61 -7.84 24.21
CA VAL A 508 7.96 -8.99 25.06
C VAL A 508 8.08 -8.57 26.53
N ALA A 509 8.60 -7.37 26.80
CA ALA A 509 8.72 -6.81 28.14
C ALA A 509 7.40 -6.22 28.70
N GLY A 510 6.29 -6.24 27.93
CA GLY A 510 5.02 -5.68 28.38
C GLY A 510 4.94 -4.15 28.36
N ALA A 511 5.78 -3.47 27.59
CA ALA A 511 5.77 -2.01 27.48
C ALA A 511 4.39 -1.49 26.98
N PRO A 512 3.93 -0.32 27.46
CA PRO A 512 2.60 0.21 27.19
C PRO A 512 2.38 0.63 25.72
N GLY A 513 3.46 0.85 24.95
CA GLY A 513 3.39 1.39 23.60
C GLY A 513 3.48 2.92 23.58
N GLU A 514 3.00 3.53 22.51
CA GLU A 514 2.92 4.97 22.30
C GLU A 514 1.83 5.61 23.17
N ASP A 515 2.10 6.79 23.70
CA ASP A 515 1.10 7.57 24.44
C ASP A 515 0.05 8.15 23.47
N ALA A 516 -1.22 8.12 23.88
CA ALA A 516 -2.34 8.67 23.10
C ALA A 516 -2.12 10.15 22.70
N ARG A 517 -1.52 10.96 23.58
CA ARG A 517 -1.12 12.35 23.32
C ARG A 517 -0.09 12.44 22.20
N GLN A 518 0.88 11.54 22.16
CA GLN A 518 1.95 11.53 21.15
C GLN A 518 1.39 11.21 19.77
N ILE A 519 0.56 10.17 19.68
CA ILE A 519 -0.16 9.80 18.45
C ILE A 519 -1.04 10.97 17.98
N ALA A 520 -1.81 11.57 18.90
CA ALA A 520 -2.67 12.71 18.59
C ALA A 520 -1.87 13.92 18.09
N ALA A 521 -0.76 14.27 18.74
CA ALA A 521 0.06 15.43 18.38
C ALA A 521 0.59 15.32 16.94
N VAL A 522 1.18 14.18 16.58
CA VAL A 522 1.75 13.95 15.24
C VAL A 522 0.66 13.89 14.19
N ALA A 523 -0.38 13.08 14.42
CA ALA A 523 -1.43 12.86 13.45
C ALA A 523 -2.28 14.12 13.22
N ALA A 524 -2.71 14.80 14.27
CA ALA A 524 -3.56 15.99 14.15
C ALA A 524 -2.83 17.13 13.44
N LEU A 525 -1.55 17.37 13.78
CA LEU A 525 -0.74 18.39 13.10
C LEU A 525 -0.58 18.05 11.61
N THR A 526 -0.24 16.79 11.29
CA THR A 526 -0.02 16.36 9.91
C THR A 526 -1.29 16.46 9.08
N LEU A 527 -2.44 16.02 9.61
CA LEU A 527 -3.73 16.10 8.92
C LEU A 527 -4.19 17.56 8.73
N ARG A 528 -3.97 18.43 9.72
CA ARG A 528 -4.28 19.86 9.61
C ARG A 528 -3.47 20.54 8.52
N LEU A 529 -2.17 20.25 8.44
CA LEU A 529 -1.29 20.73 7.38
C LEU A 529 -1.72 20.18 6.01
N ASP A 530 -2.01 18.88 5.91
CA ASP A 530 -2.51 18.26 4.67
C ASP A 530 -3.79 18.93 4.15
N ALA A 531 -4.77 19.16 5.03
CA ALA A 531 -6.01 19.82 4.70
C ALA A 531 -5.80 21.30 4.29
N ALA A 532 -4.90 22.03 4.97
CA ALA A 532 -4.56 23.40 4.60
C ALA A 532 -3.89 23.46 3.21
N ALA A 533 -2.95 22.56 2.92
CA ALA A 533 -2.29 22.49 1.62
C ALA A 533 -3.23 22.10 0.46
N GLY A 534 -4.34 21.42 0.76
CA GLY A 534 -5.40 21.12 -0.20
C GLY A 534 -6.26 22.34 -0.57
N ARG A 535 -6.47 23.28 0.36
CA ARG A 535 -7.24 24.52 0.13
C ARG A 535 -6.47 25.58 -0.66
N ASP A 536 -5.15 25.59 -0.54
CA ASP A 536 -4.25 26.56 -1.20
C ASP A 536 -3.65 26.03 -2.52
N GLY A 537 -4.10 24.87 -3.01
CA GLY A 537 -3.65 24.32 -4.28
C GLY A 537 -4.20 25.10 -5.48
N PRO A 538 -3.51 25.13 -6.63
CA PRO A 538 -4.13 25.63 -7.86
C PRO A 538 -5.41 24.83 -8.13
N GLU A 539 -6.53 25.53 -8.43
CA GLU A 539 -7.72 24.87 -8.97
C GLU A 539 -7.31 23.99 -10.17
N PRO A 540 -7.92 22.80 -10.30
CA PRO A 540 -7.54 21.80 -11.30
C PRO A 540 -7.55 22.31 -12.74
#